data_AF-A0A2H0JUP3-F1
#
_entry.id   AF-A0A2H0JUP3-F1
#
_cell.length_a   1.000
_cell.length_b   1.000
_cell.length_c   1.000
_cell.angle_alpha   90.00
_cell.angle_beta   90.00
_cell.angle_gamma   90.00
#
_symmetry.space_group_name_H-M   'P 1'
#
loop_
_entity.id
_entity.type
_entity.pdbx_description
1 polymer ?
#
loop_
_entity_poly.entity_id
_entity_poly.type
_entity_poly.pdbx_seq_one_letter_code
_entity_poly.pdbx_strand_id
1 'polypeptide(L)'
;MLTAMLDAGMAVLIWLVQIIIYPSFRTQRVEGFAFWHAAYTQRMGYIVGPLMLFQATFHVVAWRGVLLEHGLMSGPFAVQSLSLLLIMAAWLVTAFVSVPCHRALGTTGYSSYMIERLIQTNWWRTGLWTAVAALDLM
;
A
#
# COMPACT_ATOMS: atom_id res chain seq x y z
N MET A 1 17.43 3.11 -8.95
CA MET A 1 16.67 2.61 -10.12
C MET A 1 15.65 1.54 -9.74
N LEU A 2 16.02 0.44 -9.06
CA LEU A 2 15.07 -0.61 -8.70
C LEU A 2 14.01 -0.17 -7.66
N THR A 3 14.39 0.60 -6.63
CA THR A 3 13.44 1.15 -5.64
C THR A 3 12.40 2.04 -6.31
N ALA A 4 12.84 3.00 -7.13
CA ALA A 4 11.96 3.86 -7.92
C ALA A 4 10.96 3.07 -8.80
N MET A 5 11.35 1.95 -9.41
CA MET A 5 10.44 1.09 -10.18
C MET A 5 9.38 0.41 -9.30
N LEU A 6 9.78 -0.08 -8.12
CA LEU A 6 8.86 -0.68 -7.16
C LEU A 6 7.90 0.37 -6.58
N ASP A 7 8.40 1.57 -6.30
CA ASP A 7 7.62 2.67 -5.76
C ASP A 7 6.61 3.21 -6.78
N ALA A 8 7.04 3.38 -8.03
CA ALA A 8 6.13 3.71 -9.13
C ALA A 8 5.06 2.62 -9.33
N GLY A 9 5.45 1.34 -9.27
CA GLY A 9 4.51 0.23 -9.33
C GLY A 9 3.48 0.25 -8.19
N MET A 10 3.91 0.52 -6.96
CA MET A 10 3.02 0.67 -5.80
C MET A 10 2.13 1.90 -5.92
N ALA A 11 2.64 3.02 -6.42
CA ALA A 11 1.86 4.23 -6.66
C ALA A 11 0.75 3.97 -7.69
N VAL A 12 1.08 3.38 -8.83
CA VAL A 12 0.07 3.00 -9.85
C VAL A 12 -0.97 2.06 -9.25
N LEU A 13 -0.53 1.02 -8.54
CA LEU A 13 -1.44 0.06 -7.92
C LEU A 13 -2.38 0.70 -6.90
N ILE A 14 -1.88 1.59 -6.02
CA ILE A 14 -2.72 2.20 -5.00
C ILE A 14 -3.72 3.20 -5.59
N TRP A 15 -3.35 3.91 -6.66
CA TRP A 15 -4.26 4.79 -7.38
C TRP A 15 -5.36 4.00 -8.11
N LEU A 16 -5.03 2.86 -8.74
CA LEU A 16 -6.02 1.96 -9.32
C LEU A 16 -7.00 1.47 -8.25
N VAL A 17 -6.49 1.10 -7.08
CA VAL A 17 -7.31 0.68 -5.94
C VAL A 17 -8.23 1.82 -5.47
N GLN A 18 -7.69 3.02 -5.32
CA GLN A 18 -8.41 4.18 -4.79
C GLN A 18 -9.53 4.66 -5.71
N ILE A 19 -9.26 4.76 -7.02
CA ILE A 19 -10.14 5.42 -7.97
C ILE A 19 -11.10 4.45 -8.64
N ILE A 20 -10.66 3.22 -8.88
CA ILE A 20 -11.44 2.25 -9.66
C ILE A 20 -11.97 1.16 -8.74
N ILE A 21 -11.08 0.44 -8.06
CA ILE A 21 -11.46 -0.83 -7.44
C ILE A 21 -12.35 -0.61 -6.21
N TYR A 22 -11.93 0.19 -5.23
CA TYR A 22 -12.75 0.39 -4.03
C TYR A 22 -14.08 1.10 -4.31
N PRO A 23 -14.15 2.16 -5.16
CA PRO A 23 -15.43 2.75 -5.54
C PRO A 23 -16.38 1.77 -6.22
N SER A 24 -15.86 0.80 -6.98
CA SER A 24 -16.71 -0.23 -7.61
C SER A 24 -17.46 -1.11 -6.61
N PHE A 25 -16.95 -1.27 -5.38
CA PHE A 25 -17.64 -2.05 -4.34
C PHE A 25 -18.97 -1.43 -3.92
N ARG A 26 -19.19 -0.12 -4.11
CA ARG A 26 -20.46 0.54 -3.76
C ARG A 26 -21.67 -0.03 -4.50
N THR A 27 -21.47 -0.58 -5.70
CA THR A 27 -22.55 -1.08 -6.56
C THR A 27 -22.67 -2.61 -6.55
N GLN A 28 -21.74 -3.32 -5.92
CA GLN A 28 -21.76 -4.79 -5.84
C GLN A 28 -22.65 -5.30 -4.69
N ARG A 29 -23.95 -5.07 -4.80
CA ARG A 29 -24.96 -5.60 -3.88
C ARG A 29 -25.52 -6.93 -4.37
N VAL A 30 -24.65 -7.94 -4.48
CA VAL A 30 -25.01 -9.25 -5.01
C VAL A 30 -25.06 -10.30 -3.89
N GLU A 31 -25.92 -11.30 -4.07
CA GLU A 31 -25.84 -12.54 -3.30
C GLU A 31 -24.43 -13.13 -3.42
N GLY A 32 -23.87 -13.58 -2.29
CA GLY A 32 -22.52 -14.13 -2.25
C GLY A 32 -21.38 -13.09 -2.21
N PHE A 33 -21.66 -11.80 -1.96
CA PHE A 33 -20.61 -10.77 -1.82
C PHE A 33 -19.47 -11.17 -0.88
N ALA A 34 -19.77 -11.77 0.28
CA ALA A 34 -18.76 -12.19 1.25
C ALA A 34 -17.73 -13.16 0.63
N PHE A 35 -18.23 -14.19 -0.06
CA PHE A 35 -17.42 -15.20 -0.73
C PHE A 35 -16.60 -14.59 -1.88
N TRP A 36 -17.26 -13.76 -2.70
CA TRP A 36 -16.61 -13.03 -3.79
C TRP A 36 -15.49 -12.13 -3.26
N HIS A 37 -15.74 -11.37 -2.20
CA HIS A 37 -14.80 -10.40 -1.63
C HIS A 37 -13.62 -11.08 -0.95
N ALA A 38 -13.85 -12.22 -0.29
CA ALA A 38 -12.79 -13.05 0.28
C ALA A 38 -11.85 -13.57 -0.82
N ALA A 39 -12.41 -14.11 -1.91
CA ALA A 39 -11.64 -14.57 -3.07
C ALA A 39 -10.88 -13.41 -3.76
N TYR A 40 -11.52 -12.26 -3.93
CA TYR A 40 -10.88 -11.03 -4.44
C TYR A 40 -9.70 -10.61 -3.56
N THR A 41 -9.89 -10.56 -2.23
CA THR A 41 -8.86 -10.14 -1.27
C THR A 41 -7.67 -11.11 -1.29
N GLN A 42 -7.92 -12.41 -1.37
CA GLN A 42 -6.85 -13.41 -1.49
C GLN A 42 -6.03 -13.20 -2.78
N ARG A 43 -6.70 -13.00 -3.92
CA ARG A 43 -6.04 -12.78 -5.22
C ARG A 43 -5.23 -11.48 -5.24
N MET A 44 -5.78 -10.41 -4.67
CA MET A 44 -5.03 -9.16 -4.48
C MET A 44 -3.80 -9.35 -3.60
N GLY A 45 -3.90 -10.21 -2.58
CA GLY A 45 -2.77 -10.56 -1.71
C GLY A 45 -1.59 -11.16 -2.49
N TYR A 46 -1.83 -11.98 -3.51
CA TYR A 46 -0.78 -12.54 -4.35
C TYR A 46 -0.04 -11.51 -5.20
N ILE A 47 -0.65 -10.35 -5.46
CA ILE A 47 -0.03 -9.26 -6.24
C ILE A 47 0.63 -8.25 -5.30
N VAL A 48 -0.14 -7.75 -4.33
CA VAL A 48 0.28 -6.66 -3.44
C VAL A 48 1.33 -7.15 -2.44
N GLY A 49 1.18 -8.37 -1.91
CA GLY A 49 2.08 -8.93 -0.90
C GLY A 49 3.53 -9.01 -1.35
N PRO A 50 3.84 -9.68 -2.48
CA PRO A 50 5.20 -9.72 -3.02
C PRO A 50 5.74 -8.33 -3.37
N LEU A 51 4.92 -7.46 -3.96
CA LEU A 51 5.35 -6.12 -4.33
C LEU A 51 5.73 -5.28 -3.11
N MET A 52 4.92 -5.31 -2.04
CA MET A 52 5.24 -4.66 -0.77
C MET A 52 6.51 -5.24 -0.15
N LEU A 53 6.64 -6.58 -0.11
CA LEU A 53 7.81 -7.24 0.48
C LEU A 53 9.10 -6.88 -0.26
N PHE A 54 9.09 -6.88 -1.59
CA PHE A 54 10.24 -6.46 -2.39
C PHE A 54 10.53 -4.97 -2.16
N GLN A 55 9.51 -4.10 -2.17
CA GLN A 55 9.69 -2.68 -1.88
C GLN A 55 10.43 -2.47 -0.56
N ALA A 56 9.94 -3.08 0.53
CA ALA A 56 10.57 -2.95 1.85
C ALA A 56 12.00 -3.51 1.87
N THR A 57 12.22 -4.68 1.26
CA THR A 57 13.54 -5.33 1.22
C THR A 57 14.57 -4.44 0.50
N PHE A 58 14.24 -3.95 -0.71
CA PHE A 58 15.17 -3.14 -1.49
C PHE A 58 15.40 -1.76 -0.87
N HIS A 59 14.40 -1.17 -0.22
CA HIS A 59 14.59 0.07 0.54
C HIS A 59 15.51 -0.12 1.74
N VAL A 60 15.40 -1.22 2.49
CA VAL A 60 16.33 -1.54 3.59
C VAL A 60 17.76 -1.74 3.06
N VAL A 61 17.92 -2.45 1.95
CA VAL A 61 19.25 -2.65 1.32
C VAL A 61 19.84 -1.31 0.88
N ALA A 62 19.05 -0.47 0.19
CA ALA A 62 19.49 0.85 -0.26
C ALA A 62 19.86 1.77 0.92
N TRP A 63 19.03 1.80 1.96
CA TRP A 63 19.29 2.56 3.18
C TRP A 63 20.61 2.14 3.85
N ARG A 64 20.90 0.83 3.95
CA ARG A 64 22.19 0.36 4.46
C ARG A 64 23.36 0.74 3.56
N GLY A 65 23.20 0.66 2.24
CA GLY A 65 24.24 1.07 1.29
C GLY A 65 24.60 2.55 1.45
N VAL A 66 23.59 3.42 1.47
CA VAL A 66 23.77 4.86 1.64
C VAL A 66 24.40 5.19 3.00
N LEU A 67 23.99 4.51 4.07
CA LEU A 67 24.59 4.67 5.39
C LEU A 67 26.11 4.37 5.38
N LEU A 68 26.53 3.29 4.71
CA LEU A 68 27.93 2.88 4.66
C LEU A 68 28.77 3.81 3.78
N GLU A 69 28.23 4.28 2.67
CA GLU A 69 28.96 5.11 1.70
C GLU A 69 29.04 6.59 2.11
N HIS A 70 27.94 7.14 2.67
CA HIS A 70 27.79 8.59 2.88
C HIS A 70 27.68 8.98 4.37
N GLY A 71 27.47 8.01 5.26
CA GLY A 71 27.32 8.25 6.69
C GLY A 71 25.96 8.84 7.10
N LEU A 72 25.76 8.95 8.41
CA LEU A 72 24.48 9.30 9.05
C LEU A 72 23.99 10.71 8.76
N MET A 73 24.89 11.68 8.54
CA MET A 73 24.56 13.10 8.42
C MET A 73 24.45 13.56 6.96
N SER A 74 24.34 12.62 6.02
CA SER A 74 24.26 12.92 4.59
C SER A 74 22.81 13.16 4.13
N GLY A 75 22.64 14.06 3.17
CA GLY A 75 21.33 14.30 2.52
C GLY A 75 20.69 13.03 1.95
N PRO A 76 21.42 12.19 1.19
CA PRO A 76 20.89 10.92 0.69
C PRO A 76 20.40 9.98 1.79
N PHE A 77 21.10 9.91 2.93
CA PHE A 77 20.66 9.08 4.05
C PHE A 77 19.34 9.57 4.65
N ALA A 78 19.16 10.89 4.76
CA ALA A 78 17.91 11.49 5.23
C ALA A 78 16.74 11.16 4.30
N VAL A 79 16.94 11.24 2.97
CA VAL A 79 15.91 10.89 1.97
C VAL A 79 15.53 9.42 2.08
N GLN A 80 16.49 8.49 2.08
CA GLN A 80 16.20 7.05 2.20
C GLN A 80 15.52 6.70 3.53
N SER A 81 15.91 7.37 4.62
CA SER A 81 15.27 7.19 5.93
C SER A 81 13.82 7.64 5.91
N LEU A 82 13.52 8.76 5.23
CA LEU A 82 12.17 9.25 5.05
C LEU A 82 11.33 8.30 4.18
N SER A 83 11.86 7.81 3.05
CA SER A 83 11.17 6.83 2.19
C SER A 83 10.79 5.58 3.00
N LEU A 84 11.71 5.01 3.78
CA LEU A 84 11.43 3.88 4.67
C LEU A 84 10.35 4.17 5.72
N LEU A 85 10.39 5.35 6.36
CA LEU A 85 9.39 5.74 7.34
C LEU A 85 7.99 5.81 6.73
N LEU A 86 7.87 6.39 5.53
CA LEU A 86 6.60 6.49 4.81
C LEU A 86 6.07 5.12 4.39
N ILE A 87 6.95 4.21 3.91
CA ILE A 87 6.59 2.83 3.59
C ILE A 87 6.06 2.12 4.84
N MET A 88 6.76 2.24 5.97
CA MET A 88 6.33 1.64 7.24
C MET A 88 4.99 2.19 7.71
N ALA A 89 4.76 3.51 7.61
CA ALA A 89 3.47 4.11 7.92
C ALA A 89 2.35 3.53 7.03
N ALA A 90 2.61 3.33 5.73
CA ALA A 90 1.65 2.78 4.79
C ALA A 90 1.33 1.30 5.11
N TRP A 91 2.33 0.54 5.54
CA TRP A 91 2.16 -0.82 6.06
C TRP A 91 1.30 -0.86 7.32
N LEU A 92 1.53 0.05 8.28
CA LEU A 92 0.72 0.13 9.49
C LEU A 92 -0.75 0.41 9.17
N VAL A 93 -1.04 1.36 8.27
CA VAL A 93 -2.42 1.59 7.80
C VAL A 93 -3.01 0.34 7.15
N THR A 94 -2.21 -0.38 6.36
CA THR A 94 -2.64 -1.63 5.71
C THR A 94 -3.00 -2.70 6.75
N ALA A 95 -2.09 -2.96 7.69
CA ALA A 95 -2.24 -4.03 8.69
C ALA A 95 -3.35 -3.76 9.71
N PHE A 96 -3.47 -2.52 10.19
CA PHE A 96 -4.39 -2.17 11.27
C PHE A 96 -5.73 -1.61 10.80
N VAL A 97 -5.83 -1.16 9.54
CA VAL A 97 -7.09 -0.58 9.01
C VAL A 97 -7.59 -1.39 7.83
N SER A 98 -6.80 -1.50 6.75
CA SER A 98 -7.28 -2.15 5.52
C SER A 98 -7.57 -3.64 5.72
N VAL A 99 -6.65 -4.40 6.32
CA VAL A 99 -6.82 -5.85 6.54
C VAL A 99 -8.04 -6.18 7.41
N PRO A 100 -8.27 -5.54 8.57
CA PRO A 100 -9.49 -5.75 9.35
C PRO A 100 -10.77 -5.42 8.58
N CYS A 101 -10.79 -4.33 7.80
CA CYS A 101 -11.95 -3.98 6.98
C CYS A 101 -12.24 -5.04 5.89
N HIS A 102 -11.20 -5.54 5.21
CA HIS A 102 -11.38 -6.62 4.22
C HIS A 102 -11.87 -7.93 4.86
N ARG A 103 -11.35 -8.27 6.06
CA ARG A 103 -11.82 -9.44 6.82
C ARG A 103 -13.28 -9.30 7.23
N ALA A 104 -13.70 -8.13 7.70
CA ALA A 104 -15.09 -7.85 8.03
C ALA A 104 -15.99 -8.06 6.81
N LEU A 105 -15.67 -7.43 5.67
CA LEU A 105 -16.44 -7.60 4.43
C LEU A 105 -16.49 -9.05 3.92
N GLY A 106 -15.40 -9.81 4.08
CA GLY A 106 -15.34 -11.22 3.68
C GLY A 106 -16.09 -12.18 4.62
N THR A 107 -16.40 -11.77 5.85
CA THR A 107 -17.07 -12.61 6.86
C THR A 107 -18.52 -12.21 7.10
N THR A 108 -18.81 -10.92 7.24
CA THR A 108 -20.15 -10.39 7.49
C THR A 108 -20.90 -10.05 6.20
N GLY A 109 -20.21 -10.04 5.06
CA GLY A 109 -20.77 -9.65 3.78
C GLY A 109 -20.82 -8.15 3.55
N TYR A 110 -21.72 -7.72 2.65
CA TYR A 110 -21.78 -6.35 2.16
C TYR A 110 -22.06 -5.36 3.31
N SER A 111 -21.20 -4.36 3.47
CA SER A 111 -21.39 -3.26 4.42
C SER A 111 -20.93 -1.96 3.80
N SER A 112 -21.88 -1.05 3.54
CA SER A 112 -21.59 0.28 3.01
C SER A 112 -20.66 1.07 3.92
N TYR A 113 -20.82 0.94 5.23
CA TYR A 113 -19.95 1.58 6.23
C TYR A 113 -18.49 1.09 6.11
N MET A 114 -18.27 -0.23 5.99
CA MET A 114 -16.92 -0.78 5.82
C MET A 114 -16.29 -0.41 4.48
N ILE A 115 -17.08 -0.39 3.40
CA ILE A 115 -16.62 0.03 2.07
C ILE A 115 -16.20 1.51 2.10
N GLU A 116 -17.00 2.38 2.69
CA GLU A 116 -16.67 3.80 2.77
C GLU A 116 -15.43 4.02 3.66
N ARG A 117 -15.32 3.28 4.77
CA ARG A 117 -14.10 3.29 5.60
C ARG A 117 -12.86 2.86 4.81
N LEU A 118 -12.95 1.84 3.97
CA LEU A 118 -11.84 1.45 3.08
C LEU A 118 -11.43 2.58 2.14
N ILE A 119 -12.40 3.23 1.49
CA ILE A 119 -12.14 4.32 0.54
C ILE A 119 -11.50 5.53 1.22
N GLN A 120 -12.04 5.94 2.38
CA GLN A 120 -11.55 7.10 3.10
C GLN A 120 -10.15 6.88 3.67
N THR A 121 -9.91 5.72 4.27
CA THR A 121 -8.61 5.43 4.91
C THR A 121 -7.53 5.05 3.89
N ASN A 122 -7.91 4.61 2.68
CA ASN A 122 -6.95 4.34 1.62
C ASN A 122 -6.36 5.62 1.00
N TRP A 123 -6.96 6.80 1.20
CA TRP A 123 -6.32 8.06 0.83
C TRP A 123 -5.01 8.31 1.58
N TRP A 124 -4.89 7.87 2.84
CA TRP A 124 -3.62 7.95 3.58
C TRP A 124 -2.54 7.14 2.89
N ARG A 125 -2.89 5.91 2.52
CA ARG A 125 -2.05 4.99 1.75
C ARG A 125 -1.65 5.61 0.40
N THR A 126 -2.61 6.12 -0.36
CA THR A 126 -2.37 6.77 -1.66
C THR A 126 -1.40 7.95 -1.52
N GLY A 127 -1.58 8.80 -0.52
CA GLY A 127 -0.65 9.91 -0.23
C GLY A 127 0.75 9.42 0.13
N LEU A 128 0.87 8.44 1.02
CA LEU A 128 2.16 7.90 1.46
C LEU A 128 2.94 7.27 0.30
N TRP A 129 2.33 6.38 -0.49
CA TRP A 129 3.02 5.76 -1.63
C TRP A 129 3.32 6.74 -2.77
N THR A 130 2.48 7.78 -2.96
CA THR A 130 2.78 8.85 -3.92
C THR A 130 3.99 9.66 -3.46
N ALA A 131 4.09 9.98 -2.17
CA ALA A 131 5.23 10.70 -1.61
C ALA A 131 6.53 9.89 -1.73
N VAL A 132 6.50 8.59 -1.44
CA VAL A 132 7.66 7.70 -1.64
C VAL A 132 8.11 7.69 -3.10
N ALA A 133 7.17 7.48 -4.04
CA ALA A 133 7.49 7.49 -5.46
C ALA A 133 8.05 8.84 -5.93
N ALA A 134 7.56 9.95 -5.41
CA ALA A 134 8.10 11.27 -5.72
C ALA A 134 9.53 11.46 -5.19
N LEU A 135 9.82 11.04 -3.95
CA LEU A 135 11.15 11.14 -3.35
C LEU A 135 12.20 10.33 -4.12
N ASP A 136 11.86 9.11 -4.53
CA ASP A 136 12.78 8.20 -5.23
C ASP A 136 12.97 8.54 -6.73
N LEU A 137 12.13 9.43 -7.29
CA LEU A 137 12.22 9.91 -8.68
C LEU A 137 12.90 11.28 -8.83
N MET A 138 13.13 11.99 -7.72
CA MET A 138 13.87 13.27 -7.68
C MET A 138 15.38 13.04 -7.65
#